data_AF-A0A947A139-F1
#
_entry.id   AF-A0A947A139-F1
#
_cell.length_a   1.000
_cell.length_b   1.000
_cell.length_c   1.000
_cell.angle_alpha   90.00
_cell.angle_beta   90.00
_cell.angle_gamma   90.00
#
_symmetry.space_group_name_H-M   'P 1'
#
loop_
_entity.id
_entity.type
_entity.pdbx_description
1 polymer ?
#
loop_
_entity_poly.entity_id
_entity_poly.type
_entity_poly.pdbx_seq_one_letter_code
_entity_poly.pdbx_strand_id
1 'polypeptide(L)'
;IDTFQVISAMGANEHSRIFYNRLKGEMEGAVLEQGIPYTYILQPALIGGERKESRPFEYIFKKIMSVGDHLLVGKLKKYRTIDPEAIAKAMIYLANNKYKKHRIQSDEISEIAAKSNN
;
A
#
# COMPACT_ATOMS: atom_id res chain seq x y z
N ILE A 1 5.71 22.53 -0.56
CA ILE A 1 5.90 21.07 -0.34
C ILE A 1 6.01 20.48 -1.73
N ASP A 2 7.15 19.87 -2.07
CA ASP A 2 7.36 19.36 -3.44
C ASP A 2 6.97 17.88 -3.56
N THR A 3 7.16 17.12 -2.48
CA THR A 3 6.86 15.68 -2.41
C THR A 3 5.90 15.39 -1.26
N PHE A 4 4.85 14.61 -1.54
CA PHE A 4 3.89 14.12 -0.55
C PHE A 4 3.72 12.61 -0.70
N GLN A 5 3.63 11.91 0.44
CA GLN A 5 3.48 10.46 0.47
C GLN A 5 2.37 10.05 1.42
N VAL A 6 1.54 9.10 1.01
CA VAL A 6 0.47 8.57 1.85
C VAL A 6 0.32 7.06 1.70
N ILE A 7 0.03 6.40 2.83
CA ILE A 7 -0.25 4.97 2.87
C ILE A 7 -1.77 4.76 2.72
N SER A 8 -2.15 4.27 1.55
CA SER A 8 -3.49 3.82 1.22
C SER A 8 -3.64 2.32 1.51
N ALA A 9 -4.35 1.58 0.65
CA ALA A 9 -4.51 0.14 0.73
C ALA A 9 -4.75 -0.45 -0.66
N MET A 10 -4.36 -1.71 -0.83
CA MET A 10 -4.73 -2.48 -2.00
C MET A 10 -6.26 -2.56 -2.15
N GLY A 11 -6.76 -2.26 -3.35
CA GLY A 11 -8.20 -2.27 -3.65
C GLY A 11 -8.96 -1.02 -3.18
N ALA A 12 -8.24 0.04 -2.77
CA ALA A 12 -8.82 1.37 -2.57
C ALA A 12 -9.57 1.84 -3.83
N ASN A 13 -10.82 2.24 -3.63
CA ASN A 13 -11.74 2.64 -4.69
C ASN A 13 -12.90 3.41 -4.04
N GLU A 14 -13.07 4.68 -4.40
CA GLU A 14 -14.12 5.58 -3.89
C GLU A 14 -15.55 5.07 -4.15
N HIS A 15 -15.73 4.18 -5.13
CA HIS A 15 -17.01 3.55 -5.42
C HIS A 15 -17.20 2.17 -4.78
N SER A 16 -16.29 1.75 -3.90
CA SER A 16 -16.37 0.43 -3.27
C SER A 16 -17.56 0.30 -2.32
N ARG A 17 -18.21 -0.87 -2.31
CA ARG A 17 -19.22 -1.23 -1.29
C ARG A 17 -18.58 -1.51 0.07
N ILE A 18 -17.29 -1.85 0.10
CA ILE A 18 -16.53 -2.08 1.33
C ILE A 18 -16.09 -0.72 1.90
N PHE A 19 -16.57 -0.37 3.10
CA PHE A 19 -16.30 0.91 3.76
C PHE A 19 -14.81 1.29 3.78
N TYR A 20 -13.94 0.35 4.17
CA TYR A 20 -12.50 0.59 4.25
C TYR A 20 -11.89 1.00 2.90
N ASN A 21 -12.22 0.26 1.83
CA ASN A 21 -11.70 0.54 0.49
C ASN A 21 -12.25 1.85 -0.07
N ARG A 22 -13.50 2.18 0.25
CA ARG A 22 -14.13 3.45 -0.11
C ARG A 22 -13.44 4.63 0.56
N LEU A 23 -13.30 4.58 1.89
CA LEU A 23 -12.60 5.62 2.66
C LEU A 23 -11.18 5.85 2.15
N LYS A 24 -10.44 4.77 1.85
CA LYS A 24 -9.10 4.88 1.27
C LYS A 24 -9.13 5.48 -0.13
N GLY A 25 -10.09 5.12 -0.97
CA GLY A 25 -10.25 5.69 -2.31
C GLY A 25 -10.63 7.18 -2.31
N GLU A 26 -11.57 7.59 -1.45
CA GLU A 26 -11.95 9.01 -1.27
C GLU A 26 -10.75 9.84 -0.80
N MET A 27 -9.95 9.31 0.13
CA MET A 27 -8.71 9.94 0.58
C MET A 27 -7.68 10.07 -0.57
N GLU A 28 -7.52 9.05 -1.41
CA GLU A 28 -6.64 9.13 -2.57
C GLU A 28 -7.05 10.25 -3.53
N GLY A 29 -8.35 10.40 -3.78
CA GLY A 29 -8.90 11.49 -4.60
C GLY A 29 -8.57 12.85 -4.00
N ALA A 30 -8.92 13.07 -2.72
CA ALA A 30 -8.69 14.33 -2.02
C ALA A 30 -7.20 14.73 -1.96
N VAL A 31 -6.29 13.75 -1.85
CA VAL A 31 -4.84 13.98 -1.89
C VAL A 31 -4.39 14.42 -3.29
N LEU A 32 -4.88 13.77 -4.35
CA LEU A 32 -4.51 14.11 -5.73
C LEU A 32 -5.01 15.50 -6.13
N GLU A 33 -6.19 15.91 -5.63
CA GLU A 33 -6.76 17.24 -5.87
C GLU A 33 -5.90 18.39 -5.33
N GLN A 34 -5.02 18.14 -4.36
CA GLN A 34 -4.10 19.17 -3.85
C GLN A 34 -3.05 19.60 -4.87
N GLY A 35 -2.86 18.85 -5.97
CA GLY A 35 -1.94 19.23 -7.04
C GLY A 35 -0.46 19.26 -6.63
N ILE A 36 -0.07 18.53 -5.58
CA ILE A 36 1.33 18.45 -5.14
C ILE A 36 2.15 17.70 -6.20
N PRO A 37 3.25 18.29 -6.72
CA PRO A 37 3.95 17.77 -7.91
C PRO A 37 4.36 16.30 -7.81
N TYR A 38 5.00 15.90 -6.70
CA TYR A 38 5.43 14.52 -6.48
C TYR A 38 4.59 13.86 -5.39
N THR A 39 3.38 13.48 -5.77
CA THR A 39 2.46 12.74 -4.89
C THR A 39 2.60 11.23 -5.12
N TYR A 40 2.96 10.49 -4.07
CA TYR A 40 3.04 9.03 -4.09
C TYR A 40 2.03 8.39 -3.12
N ILE A 41 1.12 7.61 -3.68
CA ILE A 41 0.09 6.85 -2.99
C ILE A 41 0.53 5.39 -2.95
N LEU A 42 0.92 4.92 -1.77
CA LEU A 42 1.36 3.55 -1.56
C LEU A 42 0.15 2.68 -1.26
N GLN A 43 -0.07 1.62 -2.05
CA GLN A 43 -1.16 0.65 -1.88
C GLN A 43 -0.58 -0.71 -1.46
N PRO A 44 -0.11 -0.84 -0.20
CA PRO A 44 0.40 -2.10 0.29
C PRO A 44 -0.72 -3.15 0.32
N ALA A 45 -0.32 -4.41 0.17
CA ALA A 45 -1.14 -5.54 0.55
C ALA A 45 -1.28 -5.63 2.08
N LEU A 46 -1.67 -6.78 2.58
CA LEU A 46 -1.75 -6.99 4.02
C LEU A 46 -0.37 -6.73 4.65
N ILE A 47 -0.30 -5.83 5.63
CA ILE A 47 0.96 -5.57 6.34
C ILE A 47 1.21 -6.71 7.32
N GLY A 48 2.38 -7.35 7.27
CA GLY A 48 2.79 -8.43 8.17
C GLY A 48 3.40 -7.95 9.49
N GLY A 49 3.89 -8.88 10.30
CA GLY A 49 4.67 -8.62 11.53
C GLY A 49 3.99 -9.08 12.82
N GLU A 50 4.79 -9.32 13.87
CA GLU A 50 4.29 -9.65 15.22
C GLU A 50 3.51 -8.45 15.78
N ARG A 51 2.22 -8.63 16.05
CA ARG A 51 1.37 -7.59 16.64
C ARG A 51 0.89 -8.02 18.02
N LYS A 52 1.05 -7.13 19.01
CA LYS A 52 0.51 -7.28 20.38
C LYS A 52 -0.94 -6.82 20.54
N GLU A 53 -1.50 -6.08 19.58
CA GLU A 53 -2.89 -5.59 19.65
C GLU A 53 -3.84 -6.44 18.80
N SER A 54 -4.84 -7.00 19.47
CA SER A 54 -6.12 -7.42 18.90
C SER A 54 -6.81 -6.19 18.30
N ARG A 55 -7.06 -6.17 16.98
CA ARG A 55 -7.55 -4.96 16.31
C ARG A 55 -8.86 -5.13 15.51
N PRO A 56 -9.55 -4.01 15.23
CA PRO A 56 -10.81 -3.88 14.46
C PRO A 56 -10.77 -4.35 12.99
N PHE A 57 -9.69 -5.01 12.57
CA PHE A 57 -9.44 -5.52 11.21
C PHE A 57 -9.96 -6.95 11.01
N GLU A 58 -10.73 -7.46 11.98
CA GLU A 58 -11.23 -8.83 12.01
C GLU A 58 -11.91 -9.24 10.69
N TYR A 59 -12.70 -8.36 10.07
CA TYR A 59 -13.38 -8.64 8.81
C TYR A 59 -12.44 -8.78 7.61
N ILE A 60 -11.44 -7.90 7.49
CA ILE A 60 -10.46 -7.93 6.39
C ILE A 60 -9.55 -9.16 6.56
N PHE A 61 -9.13 -9.44 7.79
CA PHE A 61 -8.31 -10.59 8.12
C PHE A 61 -9.06 -11.92 7.88
N LYS A 62 -10.32 -12.03 8.31
CA LYS A 62 -11.19 -13.19 8.05
C LYS A 62 -11.35 -13.48 6.56
N LYS A 63 -11.57 -12.45 5.74
CA LYS A 63 -11.78 -12.61 4.29
C LYS A 63 -10.51 -13.07 3.57
N ILE A 64 -9.33 -12.59 4.00
CA ILE A 64 -8.04 -12.93 3.38
C ILE A 64 -7.51 -14.28 3.87
N MET A 65 -7.63 -14.60 5.17
CA MET A 65 -7.28 -15.93 5.71
C MET A 65 -8.03 -17.07 5.02
N SER A 66 -9.21 -16.79 4.46
CA SER A 66 -9.96 -17.78 3.66
C SER A 66 -9.36 -18.07 2.28
N VAL A 67 -8.48 -17.18 1.78
CA VAL A 67 -7.83 -17.28 0.47
C VAL A 67 -6.34 -17.50 0.70
N GLY A 68 -5.96 -18.74 0.98
CA GLY A 68 -4.64 -19.12 1.49
C GLY A 68 -3.43 -18.57 0.71
N ASP A 69 -2.46 -18.07 1.46
CA ASP A 69 -1.18 -17.48 1.00
C ASP A 69 -0.36 -18.39 0.07
N HIS A 70 -0.62 -19.71 0.08
CA HIS A 70 0.13 -20.70 -0.69
C HIS A 70 -0.17 -20.70 -2.20
N LEU A 71 -1.22 -20.00 -2.66
CA LEU A 71 -1.63 -19.97 -4.07
C LEU A 71 -1.20 -18.70 -4.83
N LEU A 72 -0.56 -17.73 -4.15
CA LEU A 72 -0.26 -16.42 -4.72
C LEU A 72 1.11 -16.39 -5.42
N VAL A 73 1.19 -16.98 -6.62
CA VAL A 73 2.36 -16.92 -7.53
C VAL A 73 2.09 -16.05 -8.77
N GLY A 74 3.14 -15.55 -9.44
CA GLY A 74 3.01 -14.73 -10.65
C GLY A 74 2.32 -13.37 -10.41
N LYS A 75 1.30 -13.03 -11.20
CA LYS A 75 0.53 -11.77 -11.11
C LYS A 75 -0.18 -11.55 -9.76
N LEU A 76 -0.24 -12.60 -8.94
CA LEU A 76 -0.84 -12.57 -7.60
C LEU A 76 0.16 -12.16 -6.51
N LYS A 77 1.45 -11.97 -6.85
CA LYS A 77 2.50 -11.57 -5.89
C LYS A 77 2.17 -10.27 -5.15
N LYS A 78 1.49 -9.33 -5.81
CA LYS A 78 1.02 -8.07 -5.21
C LYS A 78 0.01 -8.23 -4.07
N TYR A 79 -0.56 -9.42 -3.88
CA TYR A 79 -1.49 -9.71 -2.78
C TYR A 79 -0.79 -10.35 -1.57
N ARG A 80 0.49 -10.72 -1.68
CA ARG A 80 1.24 -11.29 -0.56
C ARG A 80 1.44 -10.26 0.53
N THR A 81 1.43 -10.73 1.77
CA THR A 81 1.76 -9.94 2.94
C THR A 81 3.08 -9.19 2.73
N ILE A 82 3.08 -7.89 3.03
CA ILE A 82 4.25 -7.01 2.90
C ILE A 82 4.78 -6.64 4.28
N ASP A 83 6.10 -6.65 4.41
CA ASP A 83 6.77 -6.24 5.65
C ASP A 83 6.66 -4.72 5.86
N PRO A 84 6.33 -4.23 7.06
CA PRO A 84 6.36 -2.79 7.38
C PRO A 84 7.70 -2.12 7.01
N GLU A 85 8.83 -2.80 7.20
CA GLU A 85 10.16 -2.28 6.88
C GLU A 85 10.31 -2.02 5.37
N ALA A 86 9.74 -2.89 4.53
CA ALA A 86 9.76 -2.68 3.08
C ALA A 86 8.99 -1.40 2.69
N ILE A 87 7.84 -1.13 3.32
CA ILE A 87 7.09 0.10 3.09
C ILE A 87 7.93 1.31 3.49
N ALA A 88 8.55 1.28 4.67
CA ALA A 88 9.39 2.37 5.16
C ALA A 88 10.58 2.66 4.22
N LYS A 89 11.31 1.61 3.79
CA LYS A 89 12.42 1.73 2.82
C LYS A 89 11.96 2.33 1.50
N ALA A 90 10.80 1.90 0.99
CA ALA A 90 10.25 2.46 -0.22
C ALA A 90 9.91 3.95 -0.07
N MET A 91 9.31 4.34 1.06
CA MET A 91 9.00 5.74 1.35
C MET A 91 10.25 6.63 1.43
N ILE A 92 11.32 6.14 2.07
CA ILE A 92 12.60 6.84 2.14
C ILE A 92 13.18 7.01 0.73
N TYR A 93 13.17 5.96 -0.09
CA TYR A 93 13.64 6.04 -1.47
C TYR A 93 12.85 7.10 -2.27
N LEU A 94 11.52 7.08 -2.20
CA LEU A 94 10.63 8.01 -2.91
C LEU A 94 10.72 9.45 -2.41
N ALA A 95 11.10 9.66 -1.15
CA ALA A 95 11.35 11.00 -0.63
C ALA A 95 12.57 11.64 -1.30
N ASN A 96 13.56 10.84 -1.67
CA ASN A 96 14.85 11.29 -2.20
C ASN A 96 14.98 11.12 -3.72
N ASN A 97 14.05 10.42 -4.37
CA ASN A 97 14.12 10.08 -5.79
C ASN A 97 12.79 10.33 -6.50
N LYS A 98 12.85 10.79 -7.75
CA LYS A 98 11.66 10.90 -8.61
C LYS A 98 11.25 9.53 -9.11
N TYR A 99 9.96 9.23 -9.06
CA TYR A 99 9.38 8.01 -9.60
C TYR A 99 8.26 8.33 -10.58
N LYS A 100 8.13 7.54 -11.64
CA LYS A 100 7.22 7.85 -12.76
C LYS A 100 5.74 7.71 -12.42
N LYS A 101 5.40 6.90 -11.41
CA LYS A 101 4.01 6.59 -11.06
C LYS A 101 3.60 7.23 -9.75
N HIS A 102 2.37 7.73 -9.70
CA HIS A 102 1.75 8.26 -8.49
C HIS A 102 1.17 7.17 -7.59
N ARG A 103 0.58 6.11 -8.15
CA ARG A 103 0.07 4.96 -7.39
C ARG A 103 1.07 3.82 -7.47
N ILE A 104 1.47 3.30 -6.31
CA ILE A 104 2.53 2.30 -6.18
C ILE A 104 1.95 1.07 -5.48
N GLN A 105 1.78 -0.02 -6.22
CA GLN A 105 1.21 -1.27 -5.71
C GLN A 105 2.22 -2.05 -4.87
N SER A 106 1.72 -3.01 -4.07
CA SER A 106 2.54 -3.75 -3.09
C SER A 106 3.79 -4.43 -3.64
N ASP A 107 3.74 -4.93 -4.87
CA ASP A 107 4.90 -5.49 -5.57
C ASP A 107 5.93 -4.40 -5.92
N GLU A 108 5.48 -3.26 -6.45
CA GLU A 108 6.32 -2.10 -6.73
C GLU A 108 6.94 -1.50 -5.46
N ILE A 109 6.21 -1.47 -4.34
CA ILE A 109 6.76 -1.07 -3.04
C ILE A 109 7.96 -1.95 -2.68
N SER A 110 7.83 -3.27 -2.87
CA SER A 110 8.91 -4.23 -2.58
C SER A 110 10.11 -4.04 -3.51
N GLU A 111 9.87 -3.76 -4.79
CA GLU A 111 10.93 -3.47 -5.78
C GLU A 111 11.67 -2.16 -5.48
N ILE A 112 10.95 -1.12 -5.04
CA ILE A 112 11.53 0.16 -4.66
C ILE A 112 12.32 0.00 -3.36
N ALA A 113 11.79 -0.72 -2.38
CA ALA A 113 12.47 -1.01 -1.12
C ALA A 113 13.83 -1.68 -1.34
N ALA A 114 13.93 -2.59 -2.31
CA ALA A 114 15.18 -3.25 -2.66
C ALA A 114 16.25 -2.28 -3.19
N LYS A 115 15.85 -1.16 -3.82
CA LYS A 115 16.77 -0.11 -4.30
C LYS A 115 17.30 0.79 -3.18
N SER A 116 16.65 0.80 -2.02
CA SER A 116 17.09 1.60 -0.86
C SER A 116 18.23 0.94 -0.08
N ASN A 117 18.57 -0.32 -0.34
CA ASN A 117 19.65 -1.05 0.33
C ASN A 117 20.99 -0.98 -0.43
N ASN A 118 21.04 -0.26 -1.57
CA ASN A 118 22.25 0.04 -2.34
C ASN A 118 22.56 1.53 -2.25
#